data_AF-A0A3M8CZG1-F1
#
_entry.id   AF-A0A3M8CZG1-F1
#
_cell.length_a   1.000
_cell.length_b   1.000
_cell.length_c   1.000
_cell.angle_alpha   90.00
_cell.angle_beta   90.00
_cell.angle_gamma   90.00
#
_symmetry.space_group_name_H-M   'P 1'
#
loop_
_entity.id
_entity.type
_entity.pdbx_description
1 polymer ?
#
loop_
_entity_poly.entity_id
_entity_poly.type
_entity_poly.pdbx_seq_one_letter_code
_entity_poly.pdbx_strand_id
1 'polypeptide(L)'
;MGYILQFIIGGTILVCASLLSKSKYLFLSGVITLLPIMTLINVSLQSKNMSIGDFRITQKNAIMGAFGAVIFISSIYLLTKWVKPTEAVISAVVIYILYMTGCKYFFA
;
A
#
# COMPACT_ATOMS: atom_id res chain seq x y z
N MET A 1 -2.83 18.93 13.96
CA MET A 1 -3.59 18.11 12.99
C MET A 1 -2.88 16.79 12.64
N GLY A 2 -1.60 16.77 12.27
CA GLY A 2 -0.90 15.52 11.88
C GLY A 2 -0.82 14.42 12.97
N TYR A 3 -0.59 14.80 14.23
CA TYR A 3 -0.49 13.84 15.34
C TYR A 3 -1.81 13.10 15.64
N ILE A 4 -2.94 13.78 15.49
CA ILE A 4 -4.27 13.20 15.71
C ILE A 4 -4.57 12.16 14.61
N LEU A 5 -4.21 12.47 13.36
CA LEU A 5 -4.38 11.55 12.24
C LEU A 5 -3.50 10.29 12.39
N GLN A 6 -2.24 10.47 12.80
CA GLN A 6 -1.32 9.36 13.06
C GLN A 6 -1.78 8.48 14.24
N PHE A 7 -2.34 9.09 15.29
CA PHE A 7 -2.91 8.38 16.43
C PHE A 7 -4.14 7.55 16.04
N ILE A 8 -5.04 8.11 15.22
CA ILE A 8 -6.20 7.38 14.72
C ILE A 8 -5.78 6.21 13.84
N ILE A 9 -4.84 6.42 12.91
CA ILE A 9 -4.36 5.37 12.02
C ILE A 9 -3.66 4.26 12.82
N GLY A 10 -2.71 4.62 13.69
CA GLY A 10 -1.99 3.65 14.52
C GLY A 10 -2.91 2.89 15.47
N GLY A 11 -3.84 3.60 16.13
CA GLY A 11 -4.83 3.02 17.03
C GLY A 11 -5.79 2.06 16.32
N THR A 12 -6.27 2.43 15.13
CA THR A 12 -7.19 1.58 14.35
C THR A 12 -6.49 0.29 13.90
N ILE A 13 -5.22 0.40 13.46
CA ILE A 13 -4.45 -0.78 13.05
C ILE A 13 -4.19 -1.71 14.25
N LEU A 14 -3.86 -1.15 15.42
CA LEU A 14 -3.65 -1.93 16.64
C LEU A 14 -4.93 -2.64 17.10
N VAL A 15 -6.08 -1.97 16.99
CA VAL A 15 -7.40 -2.53 17.30
C VAL A 15 -7.76 -3.65 16.32
N CYS A 16 -7.56 -3.46 15.01
CA CYS A 16 -7.77 -4.51 14.01
C CYS A 16 -6.87 -5.73 14.27
N ALA A 17 -5.59 -5.51 14.57
CA ALA A 17 -4.66 -6.57 14.92
C ALA A 17 -5.11 -7.38 16.15
N SER A 18 -5.57 -6.69 17.21
CA SER A 18 -6.06 -7.30 18.46
C SER A 18 -7.35 -8.11 18.25
N LEU A 19 -8.29 -7.60 17.45
CA LEU A 19 -9.51 -8.31 17.11
C LEU A 19 -9.21 -9.57 16.26
N LEU A 20 -8.25 -9.46 15.33
CA LEU A 20 -7.80 -10.59 14.51
C LEU A 20 -6.98 -11.62 15.29
N SER A 21 -6.23 -11.20 16.33
CA SER A 21 -5.44 -12.12 17.18
C SER A 21 -6.32 -13.02 18.05
N LYS A 22 -7.55 -12.59 18.35
CA LYS A 22 -8.56 -13.40 19.04
C LYS A 22 -9.34 -14.34 18.11
N SER A 23 -9.14 -14.22 16.79
CA SER A 23 -9.75 -15.09 15.78
C SER A 23 -8.78 -16.20 15.34
N LYS A 24 -9.23 -17.17 14.53
CA LYS A 24 -8.36 -18.19 13.92
C LYS A 24 -7.30 -17.62 12.95
N TYR A 25 -7.32 -16.33 12.65
CA TYR A 25 -6.44 -15.67 11.67
C TYR A 25 -5.17 -15.06 12.31
N LEU A 26 -4.44 -15.84 13.10
CA LEU A 26 -3.19 -15.44 13.78
C LEU A 26 -2.11 -14.92 12.80
N PHE A 27 -2.03 -15.47 11.58
CA PHE A 27 -1.14 -14.99 10.53
C PHE A 27 -1.49 -13.57 10.08
N LEU A 28 -2.78 -13.29 9.89
CA LEU A 28 -3.25 -11.99 9.42
C LEU A 28 -3.07 -10.92 10.51
N SER A 29 -3.24 -11.29 11.78
CA SER A 29 -2.91 -10.46 12.93
C SER A 29 -1.42 -10.06 12.98
N GLY A 30 -0.52 -11.02 12.72
CA GLY A 30 0.93 -10.77 12.64
C GLY A 30 1.32 -9.84 11.48
N VAL A 31 0.73 -10.02 10.30
CA VAL A 31 0.99 -9.17 9.13
C VAL A 31 0.52 -7.73 9.38
N ILE A 32 -0.64 -7.56 10.01
CA ILE A 32 -1.23 -6.24 10.31
C ILE A 32 -0.44 -5.49 11.39
N THR A 33 0.27 -6.17 12.29
CA THR A 33 1.13 -5.52 13.30
C THR A 33 2.53 -5.20 12.77
N LEU A 34 3.10 -6.05 11.91
CA LEU A 34 4.44 -5.85 11.36
C LEU A 34 4.49 -4.78 10.26
N LEU A 35 3.46 -4.67 9.42
CA LEU A 35 3.38 -3.66 8.36
C LEU A 35 3.51 -2.21 8.89
N PRO A 36 2.78 -1.79 9.94
CA PRO A 36 2.93 -0.47 10.55
C PRO A 36 4.30 -0.25 11.17
N ILE A 37 4.87 -1.25 11.84
CA ILE A 37 6.19 -1.16 12.47
C ILE A 37 7.25 -0.92 11.39
N MET A 38 7.25 -1.72 10.32
CA MET A 38 8.16 -1.53 9.18
C MET A 38 7.94 -0.17 8.50
N THR A 39 6.69 0.29 8.40
CA THR A 39 6.37 1.60 7.82
C THR A 39 6.92 2.74 8.68
N LEU A 40 6.76 2.69 10.00
CA LEU A 40 7.30 3.66 10.94
C LEU A 40 8.83 3.70 10.92
N ILE A 41 9.48 2.52 10.90
CA ILE A 41 10.94 2.42 10.78
C ILE A 41 11.39 3.06 9.46
N ASN A 42 10.75 2.73 8.34
CA ASN A 42 11.10 3.27 7.04
C ASN A 42 10.93 4.80 6.97
N VAL A 43 9.82 5.33 7.49
CA VAL A 43 9.59 6.78 7.61
C VAL A 43 10.65 7.45 8.49
N SER A 44 11.04 6.83 9.60
CA SER A 44 12.06 7.36 10.50
C SER A 44 13.47 7.38 9.89
N LEU A 45 13.80 6.40 9.06
CA LEU A 45 15.07 6.33 8.35
C LEU A 45 15.08 7.33 7.19
N GLN A 46 13.99 7.42 6.44
CA GLN A 46 13.84 8.38 5.35
C GLN A 46 13.87 9.82 5.85
N SER A 47 13.25 10.13 6.99
CA SER A 47 13.27 11.49 7.54
C SER A 47 14.63 11.91 8.10
N LYS A 48 15.46 10.96 8.53
CA LYS A 48 16.83 11.22 8.99
C LYS A 48 17.83 11.33 7.85
N ASN A 49 17.61 10.60 6.75
CA ASN A 49 18.59 10.46 5.67
C ASN A 49 18.24 11.27 4.39
N MET A 50 17.03 11.82 4.29
CA MET A 50 16.57 12.58 3.11
C MET A 50 16.25 14.04 3.47
N SER A 51 16.35 14.93 2.48
CA SER A 51 15.83 16.28 2.61
C SER A 51 14.30 16.26 2.71
N ILE A 52 13.71 17.32 3.26
CA ILE A 52 12.24 17.47 3.36
C ILE A 52 11.57 17.43 1.98
N GLY A 53 12.25 17.91 0.94
CA GLY A 53 11.76 17.84 -0.44
C GLY A 53 11.70 16.40 -0.95
N ASP A 54 12.81 15.67 -0.81
CA ASP A 54 12.92 14.28 -1.27
C ASP A 54 12.00 13.34 -0.48
N PHE A 55 11.83 13.59 0.82
CA PHE A 55 10.89 12.86 1.66
C PHE A 55 9.45 13.02 1.17
N ARG A 56 9.02 14.26 0.83
CA ARG A 56 7.68 14.51 0.32
C ARG A 56 7.43 13.86 -1.04
N ILE A 57 8.41 13.90 -1.94
CA ILE A 57 8.34 13.23 -3.25
C ILE A 57 8.26 11.71 -3.05
N THR A 58 9.09 11.16 -2.18
CA THR A 58 9.10 9.72 -1.85
C THR A 58 7.75 9.27 -1.29
N GLN A 59 7.16 10.04 -0.37
CA GLN A 59 5.83 9.74 0.19
C GLN A 59 4.72 9.83 -0.87
N LYS A 60 4.75 10.86 -1.73
CA LYS A 60 3.80 10.99 -2.85
C LYS A 60 3.87 9.78 -3.79
N ASN A 61 5.09 9.35 -4.15
CA ASN A 61 5.31 8.18 -4.99
C ASN A 61 4.88 6.88 -4.30
N ALA A 62 5.12 6.74 -3.00
CA ALA A 62 4.68 5.59 -2.23
C ALA A 62 3.15 5.46 -2.20
N ILE A 63 2.43 6.57 -2.02
CA ILE A 63 0.96 6.60 -2.06
C ILE A 63 0.44 6.20 -3.45
N MET A 64 1.04 6.72 -4.53
CA MET A 64 0.68 6.34 -5.90
C MET A 64 0.96 4.86 -6.19
N GLY A 65 2.09 4.33 -5.71
CA GLY A 65 2.41 2.91 -5.80
C GLY A 65 1.39 2.02 -5.07
N ALA A 66 0.97 2.42 -3.87
CA ALA A 66 -0.06 1.71 -3.10
C ALA A 66 -1.41 1.69 -3.83
N PHE A 67 -1.81 2.82 -4.42
CA PHE A 67 -3.03 2.89 -5.22
C PHE A 67 -2.95 2.04 -6.48
N GLY A 68 -1.78 2.03 -7.15
CA GLY A 68 -1.51 1.14 -8.27
C GLY A 68 -1.63 -0.35 -7.91
N ALA A 69 -1.18 -0.75 -6.72
CA ALA A 69 -1.33 -2.13 -6.25
C ALA A 69 -2.81 -2.53 -6.08
N VAL A 70 -3.65 -1.63 -5.58
CA VAL A 70 -5.11 -1.85 -5.51
C VAL A 70 -5.70 -2.02 -6.91
N ILE A 71 -5.36 -1.12 -7.85
CA ILE A 71 -5.81 -1.20 -9.25
C ILE A 71 -5.41 -2.54 -9.88
N PHE A 72 -4.17 -2.99 -9.66
CA PHE A 72 -3.67 -4.26 -10.18
C PHE A 72 -4.48 -5.45 -9.66
N ILE A 73 -4.66 -5.56 -8.35
CA ILE A 73 -5.41 -6.65 -7.71
C ILE A 73 -6.87 -6.63 -8.15
N SER A 74 -7.51 -5.46 -8.16
CA SER A 74 -8.89 -5.29 -8.64
C SER A 74 -9.03 -5.68 -10.12
N SER A 75 -8.06 -5.32 -10.96
CA SER A 75 -8.05 -5.69 -12.38
C SER A 75 -7.96 -7.20 -12.55
N ILE A 76 -7.05 -7.88 -11.85
CA ILE A 76 -6.97 -9.36 -11.89
C ILE A 76 -8.31 -9.96 -11.48
N TYR A 77 -8.90 -9.52 -10.37
CA TYR A 77 -10.16 -10.05 -9.88
C TYR A 77 -11.30 -9.88 -10.89
N LEU A 78 -11.42 -8.71 -11.52
CA LEU A 78 -12.44 -8.44 -12.53
C LEU A 78 -12.20 -9.24 -13.80
N LEU A 79 -10.97 -9.25 -14.33
CA LEU A 79 -10.62 -9.93 -15.58
C LEU A 79 -10.74 -11.45 -15.47
N THR A 80 -10.45 -12.03 -14.31
CA THR A 80 -10.58 -13.48 -14.08
C THR A 80 -12.03 -13.97 -14.19
N LYS A 81 -13.03 -13.07 -14.13
CA LYS A 81 -14.44 -13.45 -14.42
C LYS A 81 -14.72 -13.69 -15.89
N TRP A 82 -13.89 -13.16 -16.79
CA TRP A 82 -14.14 -13.15 -18.24
C TRP A 82 -13.13 -13.98 -19.03
N VAL A 83 -11.89 -14.06 -18.55
CA VAL A 83 -10.78 -14.76 -19.22
C VAL A 83 -10.06 -15.71 -18.27
N LYS A 84 -9.25 -16.61 -18.85
CA LYS A 84 -8.44 -17.56 -18.09
C LYS A 84 -7.51 -16.79 -17.13
N PRO A 85 -7.19 -17.34 -15.94
CA PRO A 85 -6.40 -16.65 -14.93
C PRO A 85 -5.04 -16.14 -15.44
N THR A 86 -4.38 -16.89 -16.32
CA THR A 86 -3.10 -16.49 -16.92
C THR A 86 -3.25 -15.25 -17.81
N GLU A 87 -4.28 -15.21 -18.65
CA GLU A 87 -4.57 -14.07 -19.53
C GLU A 87 -5.03 -12.84 -18.73
N ALA A 88 -5.80 -13.06 -17.65
CA ALA A 88 -6.23 -12.02 -16.72
C ALA A 88 -5.03 -11.34 -16.02
N VAL A 89 -4.03 -12.12 -15.60
CA VAL A 89 -2.82 -11.58 -14.97
C VAL A 89 -2.00 -10.77 -15.98
N ILE A 90 -1.78 -11.29 -17.19
CA ILE A 90 -1.01 -10.58 -18.23
C ILE A 90 -1.68 -9.25 -18.59
N SER A 91 -3.00 -9.24 -18.78
CA SER A 91 -3.75 -8.03 -19.08
C SER A 91 -3.75 -7.03 -17.91
N ALA A 92 -3.87 -7.49 -16.67
CA ALA A 92 -3.74 -6.63 -15.49
C ALA A 92 -2.34 -6.01 -15.36
N VAL A 93 -1.27 -6.73 -15.75
CA VAL A 93 0.09 -6.18 -15.78
C VAL A 93 0.18 -5.03 -16.78
N VAL A 94 -0.42 -5.15 -17.97
CA VAL A 94 -0.46 -4.07 -18.96
C VAL A 94 -1.18 -2.83 -18.41
N ILE A 95 -2.33 -3.01 -17.77
CA ILE A 95 -3.09 -1.93 -17.12
C ILE A 95 -2.24 -1.26 -16.02
N TYR A 96 -1.54 -2.04 -15.21
CA TYR A 96 -0.66 -1.52 -14.16
C TYR A 96 0.52 -0.73 -14.73
N ILE A 97 1.15 -1.20 -15.81
CA ILE A 97 2.23 -0.47 -16.48
C ILE A 97 1.73 0.86 -17.04
N LEU A 98 0.56 0.87 -17.68
CA LEU A 98 -0.07 2.11 -18.16
C LEU A 98 -0.35 3.08 -17.03
N TYR A 99 -0.87 2.59 -15.90
CA TYR A 99 -1.09 3.39 -14.71
C TYR A 99 0.21 4.00 -14.17
N MET A 100 1.25 3.18 -13.96
CA MET A 100 2.53 3.64 -13.42
C MET A 100 3.21 4.66 -14.35
N THR A 101 3.12 4.42 -15.66
CA THR A 101 3.64 5.34 -16.68
C THR A 101 2.86 6.65 -16.66
N GLY A 102 1.53 6.59 -16.58
CA GLY A 102 0.67 7.77 -16.43
C GLY A 102 1.01 8.57 -15.17
N CYS A 103 1.16 7.90 -14.02
CA CYS A 103 1.57 8.56 -12.78
C CYS A 103 2.91 9.30 -12.93
N LYS A 104 3.88 8.71 -13.65
CA LYS A 104 5.15 9.37 -13.92
C LYS A 104 5.00 10.64 -14.77
N TYR A 105 4.16 10.63 -15.81
CA TYR A 105 4.00 11.80 -16.69
C TYR A 105 3.13 12.92 -16.11
N PHE A 106 2.13 12.59 -15.30
CA PHE A 106 1.19 13.57 -14.75
C PHE A 106 1.59 14.09 -13.36
N PHE A 107 2.40 13.35 -12.60
CA PHE A 107 2.68 13.67 -11.21
C PHE A 107 4.15 13.69 -10.80
N ALA A 108 5.09 13.33 -11.68
CA ALA A 108 6.51 13.66 -11.50
C ALA A 108 6.79 15.08 -12.02
#